data_AF-A0A968K6J3-F1
#
_entry.id   AF-A0A968K6J3-F1
#
_cell.length_a   1.000
_cell.length_b   1.000
_cell.length_c   1.000
_cell.angle_alpha   90.00
_cell.angle_beta   90.00
_cell.angle_gamma   90.00
#
_symmetry.space_group_name_H-M   'P 1'
#
loop_
_entity.id
_entity.type
_entity.pdbx_description
1 polymer ?
#
loop_
_entity_poly.entity_id
_entity_poly.type
_entity_poly.pdbx_seq_one_letter_code
_entity_poly.pdbx_strand_id
1 'polypeptide(L)'
;DQVRGFQVTKGQYVVLEPEEMDEAQVDTERKIEVRHFIKEEEIDPRMYNRPYYLGPESGKNKYAMIARALNETGRIALCTWSMRGRSYYGALKAVDDTLLLVTMRHEHEIFPVNRLKLKKRKVKKKELQSAKSLIREMHDDFDPSEYRNEYQQELMHFIEQKAKGKKPKKKRAKRRKPTKPSELQKMLEKSLQEARQ
;
A
#
# COMPACT_ATOMS: atom_id res chain seq x y z
N ASP A 1 21.49 -20.37 -14.65
CA ASP A 1 20.18 -21.02 -14.43
C ASP A 1 19.70 -20.79 -13.01
N GLN A 2 18.48 -20.27 -12.86
CA GLN A 2 17.91 -19.86 -11.57
C GLN A 2 16.64 -20.69 -11.31
N VAL A 3 16.82 -21.87 -10.71
CA VAL A 3 15.71 -22.75 -10.31
C VAL A 3 14.97 -22.19 -9.08
N ARG A 4 13.64 -22.30 -9.06
CA ARG A 4 12.80 -21.83 -7.93
C ARG A 4 12.27 -23.04 -7.16
N GLY A 5 12.81 -23.26 -5.96
CA GLY A 5 12.32 -24.29 -5.04
C GLY A 5 11.15 -23.79 -4.20
N PHE A 6 10.03 -24.49 -4.21
CA PHE A 6 8.88 -24.25 -3.33
C PHE A 6 8.86 -25.26 -2.19
N GLN A 7 8.78 -24.78 -0.95
CA GLN A 7 8.68 -25.65 0.22
C GLN A 7 7.22 -26.11 0.39
N VAL A 8 6.98 -27.42 0.19
CA VAL A 8 5.64 -28.02 0.35
C VAL A 8 5.42 -28.45 1.80
N THR A 9 6.47 -28.99 2.44
CA THR A 9 6.51 -29.38 3.85
C THR A 9 7.85 -28.98 4.42
N LYS A 10 7.98 -28.77 5.74
CA LYS A 10 9.26 -28.40 6.38
C LYS A 10 10.35 -29.42 6.01
N GLY A 11 11.32 -28.99 5.19
CA GLY A 11 12.43 -29.82 4.70
C GLY A 11 12.21 -30.52 3.35
N GLN A 12 11.02 -30.41 2.73
CA GLN A 12 10.75 -30.91 1.40
C GLN A 12 10.51 -29.75 0.43
N TYR A 13 11.36 -29.68 -0.60
CA TYR A 13 11.25 -28.68 -1.66
C TYR A 13 10.94 -29.38 -2.97
N VAL A 14 9.94 -28.89 -3.68
CA VAL A 14 9.73 -29.24 -5.08
C VAL A 14 10.44 -28.17 -5.89
N VAL A 15 11.36 -28.61 -6.75
CA VAL A 15 12.02 -27.75 -7.72
C VAL A 15 11.13 -27.73 -8.95
N LEU A 16 10.72 -26.54 -9.38
CA LEU A 16 10.03 -26.36 -10.64
C LEU A 16 11.03 -25.79 -11.64
N GLU A 17 11.17 -26.48 -12.77
CA GLU A 17 11.92 -25.97 -13.90
C GLU A 17 11.15 -24.82 -14.58
N PRO A 18 11.85 -23.89 -15.24
CA PRO A 18 11.21 -22.77 -15.93
C PRO A 18 10.12 -23.22 -16.92
N GLU A 19 10.33 -24.32 -17.64
CA GLU A 19 9.38 -24.87 -18.61
C GLU A 19 8.10 -25.41 -17.94
N GLU A 20 8.22 -26.10 -16.80
CA GLU A 20 7.07 -26.60 -16.03
C GLU A 20 6.24 -25.44 -15.45
N MET A 21 6.90 -24.33 -15.12
CA MET A 21 6.23 -23.12 -14.66
C MET A 21 5.50 -22.39 -15.79
N ASP A 22 5.99 -22.49 -17.03
CA ASP A 22 5.32 -21.98 -18.22
C ASP A 22 4.15 -22.87 -18.64
N GLU A 23 4.24 -24.19 -18.51
CA GLU A 23 3.09 -25.11 -18.70
C GLU A 23 1.98 -24.89 -17.66
N ALA A 24 2.34 -24.48 -16.44
CA ALA A 24 1.40 -24.09 -15.41
C ALA A 24 0.77 -22.70 -15.65
N GLN A 25 1.27 -21.91 -16.60
CA GLN A 25 0.63 -20.63 -16.94
C GLN A 25 -0.67 -20.89 -17.68
N VAL A 26 -1.77 -20.46 -17.06
CA VAL A 26 -3.08 -20.40 -17.72
C VAL A 26 -2.95 -19.49 -18.94
N ASP A 27 -3.47 -19.94 -20.08
CA ASP A 27 -3.55 -19.13 -21.30
C ASP A 27 -4.27 -17.82 -20.96
N THR A 28 -3.51 -16.73 -20.96
CA THR A 28 -3.95 -15.47 -20.36
C THR A 28 -4.15 -14.43 -21.45
N GLU A 29 -5.25 -14.59 -22.20
CA GLU A 29 -5.81 -13.49 -22.96
C GLU A 29 -5.92 -12.24 -22.06
N ARG A 30 -5.57 -11.07 -22.60
CA ARG A 30 -5.69 -9.79 -21.90
C ARG A 30 -7.17 -9.41 -21.75
N LYS A 31 -7.82 -10.02 -20.77
CA LYS A 31 -9.24 -9.82 -20.47
C LYS A 31 -9.42 -9.43 -19.02
N ILE A 32 -10.41 -8.56 -18.77
CA ILE A 32 -10.93 -8.27 -17.44
C ILE A 32 -12.29 -8.96 -17.36
N GLU A 33 -12.42 -9.90 -16.44
CA GLU A 33 -13.65 -10.64 -16.19
C GLU A 33 -14.26 -10.18 -14.87
N VAL A 34 -15.38 -9.46 -14.95
CA VAL A 34 -16.14 -9.03 -13.77
C VAL A 34 -16.89 -10.22 -13.18
N ARG A 35 -16.74 -10.43 -11.88
CA ARG A 35 -17.39 -11.50 -11.12
C ARG A 35 -18.62 -10.99 -10.40
N HIS A 36 -18.46 -9.95 -9.58
CA HIS A 36 -19.51 -9.42 -8.71
C HIS A 36 -19.37 -7.92 -8.51
N PHE A 37 -20.46 -7.25 -8.14
CA PHE A 37 -20.46 -5.84 -7.73
C PHE A 37 -20.74 -5.73 -6.24
N ILE A 38 -19.91 -4.99 -5.51
CA ILE A 38 -19.99 -4.81 -4.06
C ILE A 38 -19.86 -3.33 -3.70
N LYS A 39 -20.15 -2.96 -2.45
CA LYS A 39 -19.76 -1.64 -1.93
C LYS A 39 -18.27 -1.63 -1.61
N GLU A 40 -17.64 -0.46 -1.73
CA GLU A 40 -16.20 -0.34 -1.47
C GLU A 40 -15.85 -0.64 0.00
N GLU A 41 -16.74 -0.29 0.94
CA GLU A 41 -16.51 -0.54 2.38
C GLU A 41 -16.43 -2.04 2.74
N GLU A 42 -16.90 -2.94 1.85
CA GLU A 42 -16.80 -4.39 2.06
C GLU A 42 -15.37 -4.91 1.83
N ILE A 43 -14.50 -4.13 1.18
CA ILE A 43 -13.10 -4.47 0.98
C ILE A 43 -12.26 -3.89 2.12
N ASP A 44 -11.56 -4.77 2.84
CA ASP A 44 -10.52 -4.34 3.77
C ASP A 44 -9.44 -3.57 2.99
N PRO A 45 -9.13 -2.29 3.33
CA PRO A 45 -8.17 -1.48 2.59
C PRO A 45 -6.77 -2.12 2.50
N ARG A 46 -6.42 -3.04 3.42
CA ARG A 46 -5.16 -3.79 3.40
C ARG A 46 -5.07 -4.78 2.24
N MET A 47 -6.20 -5.13 1.62
CA MET A 47 -6.24 -5.97 0.42
C MET A 47 -5.74 -5.21 -0.80
N TYR A 48 -5.86 -3.88 -0.87
CA TYR A 48 -5.38 -3.15 -2.03
C TYR A 48 -3.84 -3.17 -2.13
N ASN A 49 -3.34 -3.25 -3.36
CA ASN A 49 -1.91 -3.31 -3.64
C ASN A 49 -1.46 -2.21 -4.60
N ARG A 50 -1.85 -2.30 -5.88
CA ARG A 50 -1.38 -1.36 -6.92
C ARG A 50 -2.52 -0.91 -7.83
N PRO A 51 -2.74 0.41 -7.96
CA PRO A 51 -3.72 1.00 -8.87
C PRO A 51 -3.19 1.11 -10.31
N TYR A 52 -4.08 0.96 -11.28
CA TYR A 52 -3.85 1.12 -12.72
C TYR A 52 -5.03 1.86 -13.33
N TYR A 53 -4.78 3.03 -13.93
CA TYR A 53 -5.80 3.68 -14.76
C TYR A 53 -5.97 2.92 -16.07
N LEU A 54 -7.22 2.70 -16.47
CA LEU A 54 -7.56 2.04 -17.71
C LEU A 54 -8.02 3.09 -18.73
N GLY A 55 -7.41 3.08 -19.91
CA GLY A 55 -7.90 3.83 -21.07
C GLY A 55 -8.55 2.89 -22.09
N PRO A 56 -9.59 3.33 -22.82
CA PRO A 56 -10.18 2.52 -23.88
C PRO A 56 -9.28 2.53 -25.12
N GLU A 57 -8.87 1.35 -25.59
CA GLU A 57 -8.26 1.17 -26.91
C GLU A 57 -9.32 1.26 -28.02
N SER A 58 -10.50 0.68 -27.78
CA SER A 58 -11.70 0.80 -28.62
C SER A 58 -12.96 0.85 -27.75
N GLY A 59 -14.12 1.19 -28.34
CA GLY A 59 -15.40 1.17 -27.61
C GLY A 59 -15.58 2.26 -26.55
N LYS A 60 -15.14 3.49 -26.82
CA LYS A 60 -15.21 4.65 -25.89
C LYS A 60 -16.58 4.85 -25.24
N ASN A 61 -17.67 4.67 -25.98
CA ASN A 61 -19.03 4.81 -25.43
C ASN A 61 -19.33 3.76 -24.36
N LYS A 62 -18.92 2.50 -24.57
CA LYS A 62 -19.10 1.42 -23.57
C LYS A 62 -18.24 1.66 -22.35
N TYR A 63 -17.00 2.12 -22.54
CA TYR A 63 -16.11 2.51 -21.45
C TYR A 63 -16.75 3.59 -20.57
N ALA A 64 -17.20 4.69 -21.18
CA ALA A 64 -17.83 5.80 -20.47
C ALA A 64 -19.11 5.36 -19.75
N MET A 65 -19.92 4.51 -20.40
CA MET A 65 -21.11 3.93 -19.79
C MET A 65 -20.79 3.11 -18.53
N ILE A 66 -19.75 2.28 -18.55
CA ILE A 66 -19.35 1.47 -17.38
C ILE A 66 -18.81 2.37 -16.26
N ALA A 67 -17.94 3.33 -16.58
CA ALA A 67 -17.41 4.28 -15.61
C ALA A 67 -18.55 5.04 -14.91
N ARG A 68 -19.48 5.58 -15.71
CA ARG A 68 -20.65 6.29 -15.20
C ARG A 68 -21.57 5.40 -14.37
N ALA A 69 -21.84 4.17 -14.81
CA ALA A 69 -22.66 3.23 -14.06
C ALA A 69 -22.05 2.86 -12.69
N LEU A 70 -20.74 2.62 -12.63
CA LEU A 70 -20.05 2.36 -11.36
C LEU A 70 -20.10 3.58 -10.43
N ASN A 71 -19.89 4.78 -10.97
CA ASN A 71 -19.92 6.03 -10.21
C ASN A 71 -21.32 6.31 -9.64
N GLU A 72 -22.36 6.25 -10.49
CA GLU A 72 -23.75 6.52 -10.08
C GLU A 72 -24.29 5.48 -9.10
N THR A 73 -23.86 4.22 -9.21
CA THR A 73 -24.30 3.16 -8.28
C THR A 73 -23.50 3.12 -6.97
N GLY A 74 -22.36 3.81 -6.90
CA GLY A 74 -21.44 3.73 -5.76
C GLY A 74 -20.90 2.31 -5.53
N ARG A 75 -20.83 1.49 -6.59
CA ARG A 75 -20.35 0.11 -6.53
C ARG A 75 -18.99 -0.03 -7.17
N ILE A 76 -18.28 -1.07 -6.76
CA ILE A 76 -17.04 -1.52 -7.40
C ILE A 76 -17.22 -2.95 -7.90
N ALA A 77 -16.56 -3.27 -9.00
CA ALA A 77 -16.59 -4.60 -9.60
C ALA A 77 -15.38 -5.42 -9.15
N LEU A 78 -15.61 -6.54 -8.47
CA LEU A 78 -14.58 -7.55 -8.27
C LEU A 78 -14.33 -8.27 -9.59
N CYS A 79 -13.07 -8.40 -9.97
CA CYS A 79 -12.70 -8.97 -11.26
C CYS A 79 -11.42 -9.79 -11.20
N THR A 80 -11.31 -10.72 -12.13
CA THR A 80 -10.06 -11.39 -12.47
C THR A 80 -9.52 -10.81 -13.77
N TRP A 81 -8.22 -10.59 -13.86
CA TRP A 81 -7.60 -10.04 -15.06
C TRP A 81 -6.19 -10.54 -15.26
N SER A 82 -5.70 -10.48 -16.49
CA SER A 82 -4.41 -11.07 -16.82
C SER A 82 -3.44 -10.06 -17.42
N MET A 83 -2.19 -10.11 -16.98
CA MET A 83 -1.12 -9.25 -17.48
C MET A 83 0.23 -9.91 -17.30
N ARG A 84 1.09 -9.82 -18.34
CA ARG A 84 2.46 -10.37 -18.32
C ARG A 84 2.50 -11.85 -17.90
N GLY A 85 1.59 -12.66 -18.47
CA GLY A 85 1.52 -14.12 -18.21
C GLY A 85 1.03 -14.50 -16.82
N ARG A 86 0.37 -13.57 -16.09
CA ARG A 86 -0.17 -13.84 -14.75
C ARG A 86 -1.61 -13.37 -14.64
N SER A 87 -2.43 -14.19 -13.99
CA SER A 87 -3.77 -13.80 -13.55
C SER A 87 -3.70 -13.10 -12.21
N TYR A 88 -4.52 -12.08 -12.05
CA TYR A 88 -4.61 -11.20 -10.89
C TYR A 88 -6.07 -11.11 -10.44
N TYR A 89 -6.25 -11.06 -9.14
CA TYR A 89 -7.50 -10.63 -8.53
C TYR A 89 -7.46 -9.11 -8.30
N GLY A 90 -8.58 -8.43 -8.53
CA GLY A 90 -8.63 -6.98 -8.41
C GLY A 90 -10.03 -6.41 -8.28
N ALA A 91 -10.07 -5.10 -8.02
CA ALA A 91 -11.29 -4.31 -7.99
C ALA A 91 -11.23 -3.25 -9.10
N LEU A 92 -12.28 -3.18 -9.90
CA LEU A 92 -12.51 -2.14 -10.89
C LEU A 92 -13.50 -1.13 -10.32
N LYS A 93 -13.09 0.13 -10.25
CA LYS A 93 -13.91 1.24 -9.75
C LYS A 93 -13.86 2.44 -10.70
N ALA A 94 -14.84 3.32 -10.59
CA ALA A 94 -14.77 4.62 -11.23
C ALA A 94 -14.05 5.62 -10.32
N VAL A 95 -13.24 6.47 -10.92
CA VAL A 95 -12.66 7.68 -10.34
C VAL A 95 -12.92 8.78 -11.36
N ASP A 96 -13.84 9.69 -11.03
CA ASP A 96 -14.42 10.64 -11.97
C ASP A 96 -14.98 9.91 -13.20
N ASP A 97 -14.58 10.32 -14.41
CA ASP A 97 -14.98 9.69 -15.68
C ASP A 97 -14.02 8.58 -16.15
N THR A 98 -13.11 8.12 -15.27
CA THR A 98 -12.06 7.14 -15.59
C THR A 98 -12.23 5.86 -14.78
N LEU A 99 -11.92 4.72 -15.39
CA LEU A 99 -11.84 3.44 -14.70
C LEU A 99 -10.46 3.25 -14.05
N LEU A 100 -10.47 2.89 -12.78
CA LEU A 100 -9.32 2.49 -12.00
C LEU A 100 -9.41 1.00 -11.64
N LEU A 101 -8.41 0.24 -12.07
CA LEU A 101 -8.24 -1.15 -11.69
C LEU A 101 -7.19 -1.26 -10.59
N VAL A 102 -7.57 -1.75 -9.42
CA VAL A 102 -6.67 -1.94 -8.29
C VAL A 102 -6.42 -3.41 -8.10
N THR A 103 -5.14 -3.82 -8.15
CA THR A 103 -4.77 -5.20 -7.79
C THR A 103 -5.01 -5.44 -6.31
N MET A 104 -5.50 -6.63 -6.00
CA MET A 104 -5.78 -7.06 -4.65
C MET A 104 -4.85 -8.20 -4.24
N ARG A 105 -4.49 -8.20 -2.96
CA ARG A 105 -3.85 -9.30 -2.26
C ARG A 105 -4.88 -10.35 -1.91
N HIS A 106 -4.49 -11.61 -1.95
CA HIS A 106 -5.27 -12.67 -1.35
C HIS A 106 -5.23 -12.58 0.17
N GLU A 107 -6.26 -13.10 0.83
CA GLU A 107 -6.38 -13.06 2.29
C GLU A 107 -5.15 -13.63 3.01
N HIS A 108 -4.57 -14.71 2.48
CA HIS A 108 -3.38 -15.36 3.07
C HIS A 108 -2.10 -14.52 2.97
N GLU A 109 -2.06 -13.51 2.11
CA GLU A 109 -0.93 -12.57 2.00
C GLU A 109 -1.00 -11.45 3.05
N ILE A 110 -2.14 -11.30 3.74
CA ILE A 110 -2.33 -10.28 4.77
C ILE A 110 -1.89 -10.85 6.11
N PHE A 111 -1.00 -10.13 6.78
CA PHE A 111 -0.49 -10.55 8.09
C PHE A 111 -1.63 -10.61 9.12
N PRO A 112 -1.95 -11.78 9.70
CA PRO A 112 -3.11 -11.90 10.58
C PRO A 112 -2.77 -11.32 11.96
N VAL A 113 -3.63 -10.42 12.45
CA VAL A 113 -3.44 -9.67 13.71
C VAL A 113 -3.30 -10.60 14.91
N ASN A 114 -3.94 -11.77 14.90
CA ASN A 114 -3.88 -12.76 15.97
C ASN A 114 -2.44 -13.26 16.26
N ARG A 115 -1.51 -13.19 15.29
CA ARG A 115 -0.11 -13.55 15.49
C ARG A 115 0.66 -12.57 16.37
N LEU A 116 0.17 -11.34 16.53
CA LEU A 116 0.84 -10.32 17.35
C LEU A 116 0.72 -10.59 18.86
N LYS A 117 -0.04 -11.61 19.31
CA LYS A 117 -0.21 -12.00 20.73
C LYS A 117 -0.40 -10.80 21.67
N LEU A 118 -1.17 -9.79 21.23
CA LEU A 118 -1.36 -8.55 21.96
C LEU A 118 -2.23 -8.81 23.20
N LYS A 119 -1.69 -8.52 24.39
CA LYS A 119 -2.48 -8.52 25.62
C LYS A 119 -3.29 -7.22 25.68
N LYS A 120 -4.59 -7.31 25.97
CA LYS A 120 -5.41 -6.13 26.29
C LYS A 120 -4.79 -5.43 27.50
N ARG A 121 -4.46 -4.14 27.36
CA ARG A 121 -3.90 -3.31 28.44
C ARG A 121 -4.95 -2.29 28.86
N LYS A 122 -5.08 -2.06 30.17
CA LYS A 122 -5.89 -0.95 30.70
C LYS A 122 -5.13 0.36 30.44
N VAL A 123 -5.81 1.33 29.84
CA VAL A 123 -5.28 2.67 29.59
C VAL A 123 -5.79 3.59 30.69
N LYS A 124 -4.92 4.42 31.28
CA LYS A 124 -5.34 5.38 32.31
C LYS A 124 -6.11 6.54 31.67
N LYS A 125 -7.18 6.99 32.32
CA LYS A 125 -8.04 8.09 31.80
C LYS A 125 -7.23 9.37 31.49
N LYS A 126 -6.31 9.76 32.38
CA LYS A 126 -5.47 10.96 32.20
C LYS A 126 -4.58 10.86 30.95
N GLU A 127 -3.90 9.72 30.77
CA GLU A 127 -3.06 9.46 29.59
C GLU A 127 -3.89 9.49 28.28
N LEU A 128 -5.08 8.90 28.30
CA LEU A 128 -5.99 8.91 27.15
C LEU A 128 -6.45 10.32 26.80
N GLN A 129 -6.77 11.17 27.80
CA GLN A 129 -7.18 12.55 27.54
C GLN A 129 -6.04 13.39 26.97
N SER A 130 -4.83 13.27 27.52
CA SER A 130 -3.65 13.96 26.97
C SER A 130 -3.38 13.55 25.53
N ALA A 131 -3.45 12.26 25.21
CA ALA A 131 -3.29 11.77 23.82
C ALA A 131 -4.37 12.34 22.89
N LYS A 132 -5.64 12.40 23.33
CA LYS A 132 -6.73 12.99 22.55
C LYS A 132 -6.54 14.49 22.28
N SER A 133 -6.01 15.25 23.23
CA SER A 133 -5.72 16.67 23.03
C SER A 133 -4.59 16.86 22.00
N LEU A 134 -3.52 16.05 22.08
CA LEU A 134 -2.45 16.10 21.10
C LEU A 134 -2.95 15.81 19.67
N ILE A 135 -3.79 14.79 19.51
CA ILE A 135 -4.39 14.46 18.21
C ILE A 135 -5.23 15.64 17.69
N ARG A 136 -5.98 16.34 18.56
CA ARG A 136 -6.78 17.50 18.18
C ARG A 136 -5.93 18.73 17.83
N GLU A 137 -4.78 18.91 18.47
CA GLU A 137 -3.90 20.05 18.18
C GLU A 137 -3.04 19.81 16.93
N MET A 138 -2.70 18.56 16.63
CA MET A 138 -1.85 18.18 15.50
C MET A 138 -2.63 17.57 14.31
N HIS A 139 -3.95 17.77 14.25
CA HIS A 139 -4.70 17.42 13.04
C HIS A 139 -4.55 18.56 12.03
N ASP A 140 -4.35 18.18 10.78
CA ASP A 140 -4.25 19.11 9.66
C ASP A 140 -4.84 18.45 8.41
N ASP A 141 -5.08 19.24 7.38
CA ASP A 141 -5.52 18.74 6.09
C ASP A 141 -4.39 17.95 5.41
N PHE A 142 -4.75 16.87 4.72
CA PHE A 142 -3.76 16.05 4.02
C PHE A 142 -3.42 16.67 2.66
N ASP A 143 -2.24 17.28 2.55
CA ASP A 143 -1.63 17.64 1.26
C ASP A 143 -0.50 16.63 0.91
N PRO A 144 -0.70 15.76 -0.11
CA PRO A 144 0.36 14.88 -0.60
C PRO A 144 1.64 15.59 -1.03
N SER A 145 1.56 16.86 -1.43
CA SER A 145 2.68 17.64 -1.98
C SER A 145 3.77 17.97 -0.95
N GLU A 146 3.39 17.97 0.33
CA GLU A 146 4.31 18.18 1.47
C GLU A 146 5.22 16.97 1.70
N TYR A 147 4.74 15.76 1.36
CA TYR A 147 5.46 14.51 1.56
C TYR A 147 6.38 14.17 0.38
N ARG A 148 7.45 14.95 0.24
CA ARG A 148 8.45 14.71 -0.81
C ARG A 148 9.36 13.54 -0.47
N ASN A 149 9.82 12.84 -1.51
CA ASN A 149 10.78 11.75 -1.36
C ASN A 149 12.16 12.31 -0.98
N GLU A 150 12.42 12.44 0.32
CA GLU A 150 13.69 12.94 0.87
C GLU A 150 14.89 12.16 0.34
N TYR A 151 14.75 10.84 0.18
CA TYR A 151 15.81 10.00 -0.38
C TYR A 151 16.15 10.40 -1.81
N GLN A 152 15.14 10.61 -2.67
CA GLN A 152 15.36 11.06 -4.05
C GLN A 152 16.03 12.45 -4.08
N GLN A 153 15.63 13.36 -3.19
CA GLN A 153 16.25 14.68 -3.09
C GLN A 153 17.71 14.60 -2.63
N GLU A 154 18.01 13.82 -1.58
CA GLU A 154 19.37 13.60 -1.11
C GLU A 154 20.23 12.90 -2.18
N LEU A 155 19.65 11.96 -2.92
CA LEU A 155 20.32 11.27 -4.02
C LEU A 155 20.65 12.23 -5.16
N MET A 156 19.70 13.07 -5.58
CA MET A 156 19.94 14.10 -6.61
C MET A 156 21.02 15.08 -6.16
N HIS A 157 20.96 15.55 -4.91
CA HIS A 157 22.01 16.39 -4.34
C HIS A 157 23.37 15.69 -4.34
N PHE A 158 23.42 14.41 -3.98
CA PHE A 158 24.65 13.61 -4.01
C PHE A 158 25.21 13.49 -5.43
N ILE A 159 24.34 13.23 -6.43
CA ILE A 159 24.70 13.15 -7.84
C ILE A 159 25.27 14.49 -8.33
N GLU A 160 24.62 15.61 -8.03
CA GLU A 160 25.09 16.96 -8.40
C GLU A 160 26.46 17.28 -7.81
N GLN A 161 26.69 16.97 -6.54
CA GLN A 161 27.99 17.20 -5.90
C GLN A 161 29.08 16.32 -6.52
N LYS A 162 28.75 15.07 -6.86
CA LYS A 162 29.68 14.14 -7.53
C LYS A 162 30.00 14.61 -8.96
N ALA A 163 29.01 15.12 -9.69
CA ALA A 163 29.20 15.72 -11.01
C ALA A 163 30.10 16.97 -10.96
N LYS A 164 30.04 17.74 -9.88
CA LYS A 164 30.93 18.88 -9.59
C LYS A 164 32.30 18.47 -9.03
N GLY A 165 32.66 17.18 -9.09
CA GLY A 165 33.95 16.66 -8.63
C GLY A 165 34.11 16.56 -7.10
N LYS A 166 33.07 16.85 -6.32
CA LYS A 166 33.10 16.78 -4.85
C LYS A 166 32.75 15.36 -4.39
N LYS A 167 33.32 14.91 -3.26
CA LYS A 167 32.92 13.66 -2.58
C LYS A 167 31.96 14.00 -1.43
N PRO A 168 30.63 14.00 -1.65
CA PRO A 168 29.65 14.26 -0.59
C PRO A 168 29.76 13.21 0.52
N LYS A 169 29.90 13.67 1.78
CA LYS A 169 29.94 12.81 2.96
C LYS A 169 28.51 12.36 3.30
N LYS A 170 28.31 11.04 3.47
CA LYS A 170 27.04 10.48 3.94
C LYS A 170 26.72 11.05 5.33
N LYS A 171 25.64 11.80 5.47
CA LYS A 171 25.15 12.21 6.80
C LYS A 171 24.75 10.94 7.55
N ARG A 172 25.51 10.57 8.58
CA ARG A 172 25.11 9.46 9.46
C ARG A 172 23.89 9.92 10.25
N ALA A 173 22.76 9.27 10.06
CA ALA A 173 21.61 9.47 10.93
C ALA A 173 22.02 9.20 12.38
N LYS A 174 21.85 10.20 13.26
CA LYS A 174 22.10 10.02 14.69
C LYS A 174 21.08 9.00 15.20
N ARG A 175 21.55 7.87 15.72
CA ARG A 175 20.69 6.90 16.43
C ARG A 175 20.04 7.61 17.61
N ARG A 176 18.73 7.86 17.52
CA ARG A 176 17.95 8.35 18.66
C ARG A 176 17.87 7.23 19.71
N LYS A 177 18.10 7.57 20.98
CA LYS A 177 17.92 6.61 22.08
C LYS A 177 16.42 6.33 22.23
N PRO A 178 16.00 5.08 22.49
CA PRO A 178 14.60 4.78 22.77
C PRO A 178 14.09 5.59 23.95
N THR A 179 12.94 6.25 23.80
CA THR A 179 12.29 6.98 24.89
C THR A 179 11.86 5.99 25.97
N LYS A 180 12.21 6.25 27.24
CA LYS A 180 11.79 5.40 28.36
C LYS A 180 10.28 5.54 28.59
N PRO A 181 9.57 4.46 29.01
CA PRO A 181 8.14 4.54 29.31
C PRO A 181 7.77 5.63 30.34
N SER A 182 8.65 5.88 31.32
CA SER A 182 8.49 6.92 32.35
C SER A 182 8.59 8.35 31.83
N GLU A 183 9.14 8.55 30.62
CA GLU A 183 9.36 9.86 30.00
C GLU A 183 8.31 10.18 28.93
N LEU A 184 7.47 9.21 28.55
CA LEU A 184 6.48 9.36 27.48
C LEU A 184 5.51 10.52 27.75
N GLN A 185 5.07 10.68 29.00
CA GLN A 185 4.16 11.77 29.35
C GLN A 185 4.81 13.15 29.22
N LYS A 186 6.06 13.29 29.68
CA LYS A 186 6.81 14.55 29.55
C LYS A 186 7.08 14.90 28.08
N MET A 187 7.36 13.89 27.25
CA MET A 187 7.53 14.10 25.80
C MET A 187 6.22 14.49 25.13
N LEU A 188 5.09 13.90 25.56
CA LEU A 188 3.77 14.26 25.05
C LEU A 188 3.39 15.71 25.41
N GLU A 189 3.64 16.11 26.66
CA GLU A 189 3.44 17.48 27.13
C GLU A 189 4.35 18.48 26.39
N LYS A 190 5.60 18.07 26.10
CA LYS A 190 6.53 18.88 25.30
C LYS A 190 6.06 19.04 23.85
N SER A 191 5.62 17.97 23.20
CA SER A 191 5.08 18.06 21.83
C SER A 191 3.80 18.91 21.78
N LEU A 192 2.98 18.89 22.84
CA LEU A 192 1.81 19.77 22.97
C LEU A 192 2.21 21.26 23.09
N GLN A 193 3.30 21.57 23.81
CA GLN A 193 3.82 22.93 23.89
C GLN A 193 4.43 23.39 22.56
N GLU A 194 5.15 22.50 21.86
CA GLU A 194 5.74 22.79 20.55
C GLU A 194 4.67 22.98 19.46
N ALA A 195 3.57 22.22 19.49
CA ALA A 195 2.47 22.34 18.53
C ALA A 195 1.61 23.60 18.71
N ARG A 196 1.69 24.27 19.87
CA ARG A 196 0.97 25.52 20.18
C ARG A 196 1.77 26.78 19.86
N GLN A 197 3.04 26.65 19.51
CA GLN A 197 3.94 27.75 19.11
C GLN A 197 3.95 27.88 17.59
#